data_AF-A0A6L5HUB1-F1
#
_entry.id   AF-A0A6L5HUB1-F1
#
_cell.length_a   1.000
_cell.length_b   1.000
_cell.length_c   1.000
_cell.angle_alpha   90.00
_cell.angle_beta   90.00
_cell.angle_gamma   90.00
#
_symmetry.space_group_name_H-M   'P 1'
#
loop_
_entity.id
_entity.type
_entity.pdbx_description
1 polymer ?
#
loop_
_entity_poly.entity_id
_entity_poly.type
_entity_poly.pdbx_seq_one_letter_code
_entity_poly.pdbx_strand_id
1 'polypeptide(L)'
;MSYQYSQEARERISAFGQSAITEFIEEIPHGIRKIFYDRQPAIQGFRRGSPPEFKEKQKRLVGHLIHNQPGQKGAADWSTFASLWEAWARSRLGTTFPPSDTSTASQDAGHVFLTGLAELFPDAARESLERLLDFSGFADSPEAQVALGRFRPASTLARDLIIDALPGRLHKIEGYFEIAEVAAEEVEERIDQLESETDTLAEGIADVVSSVEKSQGDVKEFRAALERVAERASGLEEAVDALGVARQEITEVISAVDARAEQFHRSLEALTEQGRSWDKTQAEVSALKQSIDALCAQEDAWNHAATAVGHLAERIDVLEAAVAKEGNSTATKPQVRFFEVESPGPIVEIHAVKNACELIACNLQACGVMKGAAIATARHILAALSSGQMVQFSGSISDLVADAVAAAIGGQTFHEWRVPVGLVSDEAAIDCLEVVSKTSGCLLMKGANRSAFEVYGTAIRDVVTRRQFSLPSYQRLSLITAWTQGPATFPDGGTLAEIGPVFDTDNFSMRGVSAKLPELKFGHLVRNSWDQIDGFDNDAPRALVSELKDLIEESSFVPGNLWKRMADRAYSRLRTIPGGSPEEDLHSILMLWALPWAKAAAGPVEDIARIAGRMLAELQAEAET
;
A
#
# COMPACT_ATOMS: atom_id res chain seq x y z
N MET A 1 25.35 -84.85 -62.93
CA MET A 1 24.60 -85.29 -64.14
C MET A 1 24.86 -84.30 -65.26
N SER A 2 24.93 -84.70 -66.54
CA SER A 2 25.12 -83.72 -67.61
C SER A 2 23.80 -83.07 -68.03
N TYR A 3 23.79 -81.74 -68.07
CA TYR A 3 22.65 -80.94 -68.54
C TYR A 3 22.69 -80.68 -70.05
N GLN A 4 23.28 -81.61 -70.82
CA GLN A 4 23.31 -81.54 -72.27
C GLN A 4 21.93 -81.91 -72.84
N TYR A 5 21.42 -81.07 -73.74
CA TYR A 5 20.17 -81.31 -74.44
C TYR A 5 20.34 -82.37 -75.52
N SER A 6 19.67 -83.51 -75.36
CA SER A 6 19.49 -84.55 -76.37
C SER A 6 18.72 -84.00 -77.58
N GLN A 7 18.73 -84.70 -78.72
CA GLN A 7 17.97 -84.26 -79.90
C GLN A 7 16.46 -84.16 -79.61
N GLU A 8 15.92 -85.14 -78.89
CA GLU A 8 14.52 -85.16 -78.42
C GLU A 8 14.19 -83.96 -77.54
N ALA A 9 15.07 -83.61 -76.58
CA ALA A 9 14.86 -82.45 -75.71
C ALA A 9 14.91 -81.13 -76.50
N ARG A 10 15.77 -81.02 -77.52
CA ARG A 10 15.83 -79.84 -78.40
C ARG A 10 14.56 -79.68 -79.22
N GLU A 11 14.03 -80.77 -79.76
CA GLU A 11 12.77 -80.79 -80.51
C GLU A 11 11.60 -80.38 -79.60
N ARG A 12 11.51 -80.94 -78.39
CA ARG A 12 10.52 -80.58 -77.37
C ARG A 12 10.53 -79.09 -77.02
N ILE A 13 11.72 -78.54 -76.75
CA ILE A 13 11.84 -77.13 -76.37
C ILE A 13 11.54 -76.21 -77.54
N SER A 14 11.97 -76.57 -78.76
CA SER A 14 11.63 -75.81 -79.97
C SER A 14 10.12 -75.76 -80.22
N ALA A 15 9.37 -76.81 -79.84
CA ALA A 15 7.92 -76.91 -80.00
C ALA A 15 7.13 -76.00 -79.04
N PHE A 16 7.69 -75.58 -77.89
CA PHE A 16 7.02 -74.63 -76.98
C PHE A 16 6.84 -73.22 -77.57
N GLY A 17 7.60 -72.88 -78.61
CA GLY A 17 7.51 -71.59 -79.29
C GLY A 17 8.19 -70.43 -78.54
N GLN A 18 8.24 -69.28 -79.21
CA GLN A 18 9.04 -68.12 -78.76
C GLN A 18 8.57 -67.53 -77.43
N SER A 19 7.27 -67.46 -77.19
CA SER A 19 6.71 -66.86 -75.97
C SER A 19 7.09 -67.65 -74.72
N ALA A 20 6.91 -68.96 -74.72
CA ALA A 20 7.16 -69.82 -73.57
C ALA A 20 8.65 -69.87 -73.17
N ILE A 21 9.55 -69.96 -74.15
CA ILE A 21 11.01 -69.92 -73.88
C ILE A 21 11.42 -68.52 -73.36
N THR A 22 10.83 -67.46 -73.91
CA THR A 22 11.11 -66.09 -73.45
C THR A 22 10.64 -65.89 -72.01
N GLU A 23 9.43 -66.35 -71.67
CA GLU A 23 8.84 -66.27 -70.33
C GLU A 23 9.68 -67.05 -69.30
N PHE A 24 10.09 -68.27 -69.63
CA PHE A 24 10.96 -69.09 -68.77
C PHE A 24 12.29 -68.38 -68.46
N ILE A 25 12.94 -67.80 -69.47
CA ILE A 25 14.16 -67.02 -69.27
C ILE A 25 13.86 -65.75 -68.44
N GLU A 26 12.72 -65.09 -68.65
CA GLU A 26 12.35 -63.88 -67.94
C GLU A 26 12.08 -64.08 -66.43
N GLU A 27 11.68 -65.28 -66.03
CA GLU A 27 11.54 -65.64 -64.61
C GLU A 27 12.86 -65.63 -63.83
N ILE A 28 13.99 -65.75 -64.52
CA ILE A 28 15.30 -65.67 -63.89
C ILE A 28 15.55 -64.21 -63.47
N PRO A 29 15.96 -63.93 -62.21
CA PRO A 29 16.31 -62.58 -61.78
C PRO A 29 17.30 -61.90 -62.74
N HIS A 30 17.04 -60.64 -63.09
CA HIS A 30 17.81 -59.90 -64.10
C HIS A 30 19.32 -59.86 -63.80
N GLY A 31 19.69 -59.75 -62.52
CA GLY A 31 21.09 -59.77 -62.08
C GLY A 31 21.83 -61.05 -62.45
N ILE A 32 21.14 -62.19 -62.46
CA ILE A 32 21.71 -63.50 -62.82
C ILE A 32 21.80 -63.62 -64.36
N ARG A 33 20.75 -63.21 -65.09
CA ARG A 33 20.75 -63.21 -66.57
C ARG A 33 21.86 -62.35 -67.18
N LYS A 34 22.14 -61.20 -66.57
CA LYS A 34 23.17 -60.25 -67.02
C LYS A 34 24.54 -60.93 -67.18
N ILE A 35 24.92 -61.81 -66.26
CA ILE A 35 26.21 -62.53 -66.27
C ILE A 35 26.37 -63.37 -67.56
N PHE A 36 25.28 -63.98 -68.03
CA PHE A 36 25.29 -64.80 -69.24
C PHE A 36 25.36 -63.93 -70.50
N TYR A 37 24.59 -62.84 -70.55
CA TYR A 37 24.60 -61.95 -71.72
C TYR A 37 25.92 -61.15 -71.85
N ASP A 38 26.60 -60.83 -70.75
CA ASP A 38 27.89 -60.14 -70.78
C ASP A 38 29.01 -61.00 -71.40
N ARG A 39 28.89 -62.34 -71.32
CA ARG A 39 29.82 -63.30 -71.95
C ARG A 39 29.60 -63.48 -73.46
N GLN A 40 28.44 -63.07 -73.98
CA GLN A 40 28.12 -63.16 -75.40
C GLN A 40 28.67 -61.96 -76.19
N PRO A 41 29.03 -62.15 -77.48
CA PRO A 41 29.55 -61.06 -78.32
C PRO A 41 28.59 -59.88 -78.41
N ALA A 42 29.13 -58.68 -78.53
CA ALA A 42 28.35 -57.45 -78.62
C ALA A 42 27.51 -57.41 -79.91
N ILE A 43 26.31 -56.83 -79.83
CA ILE A 43 25.43 -56.68 -80.99
C ILE A 43 25.63 -55.31 -81.63
N GLN A 44 25.98 -55.29 -82.92
CA GLN A 44 26.12 -54.05 -83.69
C GLN A 44 24.82 -53.22 -83.65
N GLY A 45 24.93 -51.93 -83.33
CA GLY A 45 23.80 -51.01 -83.20
C GLY A 45 23.28 -50.82 -81.77
N PHE A 46 23.77 -51.59 -80.79
CA PHE A 46 23.37 -51.47 -79.39
C PHE A 46 24.55 -51.05 -78.50
N ARG A 47 24.29 -50.29 -77.44
CA ARG A 47 25.31 -49.94 -76.43
C ARG A 47 25.63 -51.18 -75.59
N ARG A 48 26.93 -51.50 -75.45
CA ARG A 48 27.40 -52.66 -74.69
C ARG A 48 26.89 -52.63 -73.23
N GLY A 49 26.31 -53.73 -72.78
CA GLY A 49 25.80 -53.92 -71.42
C GLY A 49 24.47 -53.22 -71.14
N SER A 50 23.75 -52.77 -72.17
CA SER A 50 22.47 -52.08 -72.01
C SER A 50 21.27 -53.05 -72.02
N PRO A 51 20.17 -52.74 -71.29
CA PRO A 51 18.96 -53.57 -71.31
C PRO A 51 18.40 -53.87 -72.71
N PRO A 52 18.40 -52.91 -73.67
CA PRO A 52 18.02 -53.20 -75.06
C PRO A 52 18.94 -54.21 -75.77
N GLU A 53 20.26 -54.17 -75.50
CA GLU A 53 21.20 -55.16 -76.03
C GLU A 53 20.89 -56.56 -75.46
N PHE A 54 20.59 -56.66 -74.17
CA PHE A 54 20.25 -57.94 -73.53
C PHE A 54 18.96 -58.53 -74.07
N LYS A 55 17.93 -57.70 -74.31
CA LYS A 55 16.69 -58.16 -74.97
C LYS A 55 16.95 -58.66 -76.39
N GLU A 56 17.83 -58.00 -77.14
CA GLU A 56 18.18 -58.44 -78.50
C GLU A 56 19.04 -59.73 -78.48
N LYS A 57 19.96 -59.88 -77.52
CA LYS A 57 20.71 -61.13 -77.27
C LYS A 57 19.76 -62.28 -76.91
N GLN A 58 18.78 -62.03 -76.03
CA GLN A 58 17.75 -63.01 -75.69
C GLN A 58 16.91 -63.39 -76.91
N LYS A 59 16.45 -62.40 -77.70
CA LYS A 59 15.67 -62.65 -78.92
C LYS A 59 16.43 -63.51 -79.93
N ARG A 60 17.74 -63.27 -80.11
CA ARG A 60 18.60 -64.09 -80.97
C ARG A 60 18.76 -65.51 -80.44
N LEU A 61 19.04 -65.66 -79.14
CA LEU A 61 19.15 -66.97 -78.49
C LEU A 61 17.85 -67.77 -78.66
N VAL A 62 16.70 -67.20 -78.32
CA VAL A 62 15.39 -67.86 -78.48
C VAL A 62 15.12 -68.20 -79.95
N GLY A 63 15.45 -67.30 -80.89
CA GLY A 63 15.33 -67.58 -82.32
C GLY A 63 16.16 -68.78 -82.78
N HIS A 64 17.38 -68.95 -82.25
CA HIS A 64 18.26 -70.09 -82.53
C HIS A 64 17.80 -71.39 -81.87
N LEU A 65 17.16 -71.32 -80.69
CA LEU A 65 16.59 -72.49 -80.01
C LEU A 65 15.37 -73.06 -80.77
N ILE A 66 14.59 -72.20 -81.43
CA ILE A 66 13.45 -72.61 -82.27
C ILE A 66 13.92 -73.16 -83.62
N HIS A 67 14.92 -72.53 -84.24
CA HIS A 67 15.45 -72.92 -85.55
C HIS A 67 16.83 -73.55 -85.37
N ASN A 68 16.84 -74.85 -85.07
CA ASN A 68 18.04 -75.59 -84.70
C ASN A 68 19.15 -75.48 -85.78
N GLN A 69 20.24 -74.77 -85.48
CA GLN A 69 21.36 -74.58 -86.42
C GLN A 69 22.39 -75.70 -86.25
N PRO A 70 22.71 -76.49 -87.30
CA PRO A 70 23.79 -77.48 -87.24
C PRO A 70 25.16 -76.78 -87.17
N GLY A 71 26.05 -77.25 -86.29
CA GLY A 71 27.44 -76.79 -86.16
C GLY A 71 27.83 -76.27 -84.76
N GLN A 72 29.06 -75.77 -84.64
CA GLN A 72 29.65 -75.30 -83.37
C GLN A 72 28.85 -74.16 -82.70
N LYS A 73 28.21 -73.30 -83.50
CA LYS A 73 27.43 -72.16 -83.00
C LYS A 73 26.14 -72.60 -82.30
N GLY A 74 25.42 -73.56 -82.87
CA GLY A 74 24.23 -74.13 -82.24
C GLY A 74 24.54 -74.86 -80.93
N ALA A 75 25.68 -75.57 -80.86
CA ALA A 75 26.10 -76.21 -79.62
C ALA A 75 26.38 -75.21 -78.48
N ALA A 76 26.95 -74.03 -78.78
CA ALA A 76 27.20 -72.97 -77.80
C ALA A 76 25.90 -72.33 -77.28
N ASP A 77 24.90 -72.15 -78.15
CA ASP A 77 23.60 -71.59 -77.76
C ASP A 77 22.81 -72.55 -76.84
N TRP A 78 22.81 -73.85 -77.14
CA TRP A 78 22.22 -74.87 -76.25
C TRP A 78 22.96 -75.00 -74.92
N SER A 79 24.30 -74.84 -74.91
CA SER A 79 25.07 -74.78 -73.66
C SER A 79 24.72 -73.54 -72.84
N THR A 80 24.48 -72.40 -73.49
CA THR A 80 24.05 -71.16 -72.80
C THR A 80 22.67 -71.35 -72.20
N PHE A 81 21.76 -72.01 -72.93
CA PHE A 81 20.42 -72.32 -72.43
C PHE A 81 20.47 -73.29 -71.23
N ALA A 82 21.34 -74.29 -71.24
CA ALA A 82 21.56 -75.19 -70.09
C ALA A 82 21.99 -74.44 -68.83
N SER A 83 22.90 -73.47 -68.98
CA SER A 83 23.32 -72.64 -67.83
C SER A 83 22.22 -71.70 -67.34
N LEU A 84 21.36 -71.20 -68.24
CA LEU A 84 20.18 -70.41 -67.85
C LEU A 84 19.14 -71.28 -67.12
N TRP A 85 18.92 -72.51 -67.57
CA TRP A 85 18.04 -73.47 -66.90
C TRP A 85 18.54 -73.81 -65.48
N GLU A 86 19.84 -74.07 -65.31
CA GLU A 86 20.43 -74.29 -63.98
C GLU A 86 20.29 -73.06 -63.07
N ALA A 87 20.49 -71.87 -63.64
CA ALA A 87 20.32 -70.61 -62.92
C ALA A 87 18.87 -70.37 -62.47
N TRP A 88 17.90 -70.73 -63.31
CA TRP A 88 16.48 -70.71 -62.95
C TRP A 88 16.22 -71.61 -61.74
N ALA A 89 16.72 -72.84 -61.78
CA ALA A 89 16.53 -73.83 -60.71
C ALA A 89 17.12 -73.37 -59.37
N ARG A 90 18.35 -72.84 -59.38
CA ARG A 90 19.00 -72.28 -58.18
C ARG A 90 18.25 -71.09 -57.59
N SER A 91 17.58 -70.29 -58.42
CA SER A 91 16.81 -69.14 -57.95
C SER A 91 15.50 -69.53 -57.25
N ARG A 92 14.91 -70.67 -57.62
CA ARG A 92 13.61 -71.14 -57.10
C ARG A 92 13.74 -72.14 -55.97
N LEU A 93 14.71 -73.04 -56.04
CA LEU A 93 14.90 -74.13 -55.08
C LEU A 93 16.03 -73.83 -54.08
N GLY A 94 16.88 -72.84 -54.37
CA GLY A 94 17.99 -72.44 -53.51
C GLY A 94 19.37 -72.85 -54.05
N THR A 95 20.42 -72.36 -53.39
CA THR A 95 21.81 -72.46 -53.85
C THR A 95 22.42 -73.86 -53.78
N THR A 96 21.76 -74.80 -53.10
CA THR A 96 22.16 -76.21 -52.91
C THR A 96 21.75 -77.11 -54.09
N PHE A 97 21.19 -76.53 -55.16
CA PHE A 97 20.82 -77.27 -56.37
C PHE A 97 22.05 -77.95 -57.03
N PRO A 98 21.94 -79.20 -57.51
CA PRO A 98 23.08 -79.95 -58.05
C PRO A 98 23.75 -79.26 -59.26
N PRO A 99 25.09 -79.28 -59.39
CA PRO A 99 25.79 -78.75 -60.57
C PRO A 99 25.87 -79.77 -61.73
N SER A 100 26.18 -79.28 -62.94
CA SER A 100 26.39 -80.13 -64.14
C SER A 100 27.68 -80.95 -64.06
N ASP A 101 27.61 -82.23 -64.45
CA ASP A 101 28.76 -83.11 -64.73
C ASP A 101 28.98 -83.27 -66.24
N THR A 102 30.16 -83.72 -66.66
CA THR A 102 30.56 -83.92 -68.08
C THR A 102 30.21 -85.31 -68.65
N SER A 103 29.46 -86.15 -67.93
CA SER A 103 29.12 -87.53 -68.32
C SER A 103 28.03 -87.60 -69.41
N THR A 104 28.10 -88.55 -70.34
CA THR A 104 27.08 -88.76 -71.40
C THR A 104 25.69 -89.07 -70.82
N ALA A 105 24.65 -88.45 -71.39
CA ALA A 105 23.26 -88.60 -70.93
C ALA A 105 22.73 -90.03 -71.11
N SER A 106 22.16 -90.61 -70.04
CA SER A 106 21.39 -91.86 -70.04
C SER A 106 19.89 -91.57 -70.17
N GLN A 107 19.12 -92.48 -70.78
CA GLN A 107 17.66 -92.34 -70.94
C GLN A 107 16.91 -92.27 -69.59
N ASP A 108 17.46 -92.83 -68.50
CA ASP A 108 16.84 -92.85 -67.16
C ASP A 108 17.18 -91.64 -66.27
N ALA A 109 17.85 -90.61 -66.80
CA ALA A 109 18.42 -89.52 -66.01
C ALA A 109 17.37 -88.63 -65.30
N GLY A 110 16.17 -88.47 -65.88
CA GLY A 110 15.12 -87.57 -65.35
C GLY A 110 14.48 -88.08 -64.04
N HIS A 111 14.16 -89.38 -63.95
CA HIS A 111 13.58 -89.98 -62.75
C HIS A 111 14.56 -89.97 -61.55
N VAL A 112 15.83 -90.27 -61.79
CA VAL A 112 16.89 -90.23 -60.77
C VAL A 112 17.08 -88.80 -60.25
N PHE A 113 17.04 -87.82 -61.15
CA PHE A 113 17.12 -86.41 -60.82
C PHE A 113 15.99 -85.94 -59.90
N LEU A 114 14.73 -86.25 -60.24
CA LEU A 114 13.57 -85.86 -59.41
C LEU A 114 13.55 -86.57 -58.05
N THR A 115 14.00 -87.82 -57.98
CA THR A 115 14.10 -88.55 -56.72
C THR A 115 15.14 -87.90 -55.79
N GLY A 116 16.30 -87.50 -56.32
CA GLY A 116 17.30 -86.77 -55.54
C GLY A 116 16.83 -85.37 -55.12
N LEU A 117 16.03 -84.68 -55.94
CA LEU A 117 15.43 -83.40 -55.56
C LEU A 117 14.39 -83.55 -54.45
N ALA A 118 13.66 -84.67 -54.40
CA ALA A 118 12.66 -84.91 -53.35
C ALA A 118 13.29 -85.06 -51.96
N GLU A 119 14.50 -85.59 -51.88
CA GLU A 119 15.27 -85.69 -50.63
C GLU A 119 15.85 -84.34 -50.20
N LEU A 120 16.35 -83.56 -51.16
CA LEU A 120 17.01 -82.27 -50.88
C LEU A 120 16.01 -81.14 -50.62
N PHE A 121 14.84 -81.19 -51.24
CA PHE A 121 13.83 -80.13 -51.21
C PHE A 121 12.42 -80.73 -51.00
N PRO A 122 12.12 -81.27 -49.80
CA PRO A 122 10.83 -81.89 -49.51
C PRO A 122 9.65 -80.90 -49.59
N ASP A 123 9.92 -79.60 -49.38
CA ASP A 123 8.93 -78.52 -49.41
C ASP A 123 8.86 -77.80 -50.76
N ALA A 124 9.49 -78.34 -51.81
CA ALA A 124 9.37 -77.80 -53.15
C ALA A 124 7.95 -78.04 -53.70
N ALA A 125 7.34 -76.99 -54.23
CA ALA A 125 6.04 -77.09 -54.88
C ALA A 125 6.14 -77.94 -56.15
N ARG A 126 5.20 -78.88 -56.34
CA ARG A 126 5.14 -79.74 -57.51
C ARG A 126 5.18 -78.94 -58.82
N GLU A 127 4.44 -77.84 -58.88
CA GLU A 127 4.32 -76.97 -60.06
C GLU A 127 5.66 -76.33 -60.45
N SER A 128 6.54 -76.09 -59.47
CA SER A 128 7.89 -75.56 -59.73
C SER A 128 8.82 -76.61 -60.32
N LEU A 129 8.61 -77.89 -59.97
CA LEU A 129 9.40 -79.00 -60.47
C LEU A 129 8.91 -79.52 -61.82
N GLU A 130 7.61 -79.44 -62.08
CA GLU A 130 7.02 -79.61 -63.42
C GLU A 130 7.65 -78.61 -64.39
N ARG A 131 7.61 -77.32 -64.04
CA ARG A 131 8.21 -76.25 -64.85
C ARG A 131 9.72 -76.41 -65.03
N LEU A 132 10.42 -76.96 -64.03
CA LEU A 132 11.84 -77.30 -64.14
C LEU A 132 12.08 -78.41 -65.17
N LEU A 133 11.24 -79.46 -65.14
CA LEU A 133 11.36 -80.63 -66.02
C LEU A 133 11.04 -80.28 -67.47
N ASP A 134 10.02 -79.44 -67.69
CA ASP A 134 9.56 -78.99 -69.02
C ASP A 134 10.70 -78.37 -69.84
N PHE A 135 11.56 -77.54 -69.22
CA PHE A 135 12.67 -76.87 -69.90
C PHE A 135 14.03 -77.59 -69.77
N SER A 136 14.04 -78.79 -69.19
CA SER A 136 15.26 -79.58 -68.96
C SER A 136 15.78 -80.30 -70.22
N GLY A 137 17.02 -80.77 -70.16
CA GLY A 137 17.63 -81.61 -71.19
C GLY A 137 17.26 -83.09 -71.12
N PHE A 138 16.40 -83.49 -70.18
CA PHE A 138 16.00 -84.88 -69.97
C PHE A 138 14.93 -85.31 -70.98
N ALA A 139 14.91 -86.62 -71.31
CA ALA A 139 13.86 -87.20 -72.15
C ALA A 139 12.53 -87.31 -71.38
N ASP A 140 11.41 -87.26 -72.09
CA ASP A 140 10.08 -87.40 -71.49
C ASP A 140 9.84 -88.89 -71.16
N SER A 141 10.13 -89.30 -69.91
CA SER A 141 9.86 -90.65 -69.43
C SER A 141 8.62 -90.69 -68.51
N PRO A 142 7.76 -91.73 -68.61
CA PRO A 142 6.59 -91.86 -67.71
C PRO A 142 7.01 -92.01 -66.24
N GLU A 143 8.21 -92.53 -65.97
CA GLU A 143 8.78 -92.65 -64.62
C GLU A 143 9.07 -91.28 -64.00
N ALA A 144 9.47 -90.28 -64.79
CA ALA A 144 9.69 -88.92 -64.30
C ALA A 144 8.36 -88.27 -63.85
N GLN A 145 7.26 -88.53 -64.55
CA GLN A 145 5.94 -88.04 -64.17
C GLN A 145 5.43 -88.68 -62.86
N VAL A 146 5.70 -89.97 -62.64
CA VAL A 146 5.40 -90.64 -61.37
C VAL A 146 6.23 -90.04 -60.22
N ALA A 147 7.49 -89.68 -60.46
CA ALA A 147 8.34 -89.03 -59.45
C ALA A 147 7.85 -87.62 -59.07
N LEU A 148 7.33 -86.83 -60.03
CA LEU A 148 6.67 -85.53 -59.74
C LEU A 148 5.46 -85.68 -58.81
N GLY A 149 4.77 -86.82 -58.91
CA GLY A 149 3.68 -87.22 -58.01
C GLY A 149 4.04 -87.27 -56.52
N ARG A 150 5.34 -87.26 -56.16
CA ARG A 150 5.79 -87.27 -54.76
C ARG A 150 5.81 -85.89 -54.09
N PHE A 151 5.78 -84.82 -54.88
CA PHE A 151 5.78 -83.44 -54.36
C PHE A 151 4.36 -82.96 -54.06
N ARG A 152 4.24 -82.04 -53.09
CA ARG A 152 2.95 -81.46 -52.70
C ARG A 152 2.60 -80.26 -53.59
N PRO A 153 1.31 -80.04 -53.91
CA PRO A 153 0.86 -78.82 -54.58
C PRO A 153 1.14 -77.57 -53.75
N ALA A 154 1.42 -76.45 -54.40
CA ALA A 154 1.67 -75.16 -53.76
C ALA A 154 0.52 -74.71 -52.82
N SER A 155 -0.73 -75.02 -53.18
CA SER A 155 -1.91 -74.69 -52.37
C SER A 155 -1.95 -75.40 -51.01
N THR A 156 -1.43 -76.63 -50.95
CA THR A 156 -1.40 -77.41 -49.70
C THR A 156 -0.31 -76.91 -48.77
N LEU A 157 0.87 -76.61 -49.30
CA LEU A 157 1.98 -76.04 -48.52
C LEU A 157 1.60 -74.66 -47.93
N ALA A 158 0.92 -73.82 -48.71
CA ALA A 158 0.44 -72.52 -48.22
C ALA A 158 -0.59 -72.64 -47.09
N ARG A 159 -1.47 -73.64 -47.16
CA ARG A 159 -2.45 -73.92 -46.10
C ARG A 159 -1.75 -74.36 -44.81
N ASP A 160 -0.80 -75.28 -44.90
CA ASP A 160 -0.09 -75.82 -43.73
C ASP A 160 0.69 -74.71 -43.00
N LEU A 161 1.36 -73.82 -43.75
CA LEU A 161 2.03 -72.65 -43.20
C LEU A 161 1.11 -71.70 -42.42
N ILE A 162 -0.13 -71.51 -42.89
CA ILE A 162 -1.12 -70.68 -42.19
C ILE A 162 -1.57 -71.37 -40.90
N ILE A 163 -1.79 -72.68 -40.93
CA ILE A 163 -2.21 -73.46 -39.77
C ILE A 163 -1.13 -73.44 -38.69
N ASP A 164 0.13 -73.63 -39.07
CA ASP A 164 1.26 -73.61 -38.15
C ASP A 164 1.49 -72.23 -37.49
N ALA A 165 1.03 -71.16 -38.15
CA ALA A 165 1.13 -69.80 -37.61
C ALA A 165 -0.01 -69.41 -36.64
N LEU A 166 -1.10 -70.19 -36.56
CA LEU A 166 -2.26 -69.87 -35.71
C LEU A 166 -1.94 -69.81 -34.20
N PRO A 167 -1.17 -70.74 -33.61
CA PRO A 167 -0.85 -70.69 -32.17
C PRO A 167 -0.15 -69.39 -31.76
N GLY A 168 0.79 -68.91 -32.58
CA GLY A 168 1.48 -67.64 -32.33
C GLY A 168 0.56 -66.42 -32.43
N ARG A 169 -0.50 -66.49 -33.25
CA ARG A 169 -1.53 -65.44 -33.33
C ARG A 169 -2.45 -65.47 -32.12
N LEU A 170 -2.83 -66.66 -31.65
CA LEU A 170 -3.66 -66.84 -30.47
C LEU A 170 -2.97 -66.30 -29.22
N HIS A 171 -1.69 -66.62 -29.03
CA HIS A 171 -0.91 -66.13 -27.89
C HIS A 171 -0.82 -64.59 -27.84
N LYS A 172 -0.73 -63.93 -29.00
CA LYS A 172 -0.78 -62.46 -29.08
C LYS A 172 -2.13 -61.89 -28.65
N ILE A 173 -3.22 -62.56 -29.02
CA ILE A 173 -4.57 -62.15 -28.64
C ILE A 173 -4.77 -62.32 -27.13
N GLU A 174 -4.32 -63.43 -26.55
CA GLU A 174 -4.33 -63.65 -25.10
C GLU A 174 -3.56 -62.54 -24.36
N GLY A 175 -2.37 -62.19 -24.83
CA GLY A 175 -1.61 -61.07 -24.26
C GLY A 175 -2.31 -59.71 -24.36
N TYR A 176 -3.11 -59.47 -25.41
CA TYR A 176 -3.93 -58.25 -25.48
C TYR A 176 -5.10 -58.27 -24.48
N PHE A 177 -5.70 -59.42 -24.21
CA PHE A 177 -6.75 -59.54 -23.21
C PHE A 177 -6.22 -59.29 -21.80
N GLU A 178 -5.06 -59.84 -21.44
CA GLU A 178 -4.44 -59.62 -20.13
C GLU A 178 -4.11 -58.15 -19.89
N ILE A 179 -3.58 -57.44 -20.90
CA ILE A 179 -3.33 -55.99 -20.80
C ILE A 179 -4.65 -55.22 -20.65
N ALA A 180 -5.69 -55.60 -21.39
CA ALA A 180 -6.99 -54.93 -21.32
C ALA A 180 -7.71 -55.15 -19.98
N GLU A 181 -7.54 -56.32 -19.36
CA GLU A 181 -8.09 -56.65 -18.05
C GLU A 181 -7.47 -55.77 -16.95
N VAL A 182 -6.14 -55.69 -16.91
CA VAL A 182 -5.43 -54.80 -15.95
C VAL A 182 -5.82 -53.33 -16.14
N ALA A 183 -5.95 -52.88 -17.40
CA ALA A 183 -6.38 -51.49 -17.66
C ALA A 183 -7.84 -51.23 -17.25
N ALA A 184 -8.71 -52.25 -17.32
CA ALA A 184 -10.09 -52.14 -16.88
C ALA A 184 -10.20 -52.03 -15.35
N GLU A 185 -9.42 -52.83 -14.62
CA GLU A 185 -9.33 -52.76 -13.15
C GLU A 185 -8.82 -51.38 -12.69
N GLU A 186 -7.78 -50.83 -13.33
CA GLU A 186 -7.27 -49.49 -13.02
C GLU A 186 -8.34 -48.38 -13.26
N VAL A 187 -9.17 -48.53 -14.30
CA VAL A 187 -10.26 -47.59 -14.57
C VAL A 187 -11.38 -47.71 -13.54
N GLU A 188 -11.71 -48.92 -13.09
CA GLU A 188 -12.70 -49.16 -12.03
C GLU A 188 -12.26 -48.50 -10.72
N GLU A 189 -11.01 -48.71 -10.29
CA GLU A 189 -10.45 -48.06 -9.08
C GLU A 189 -10.50 -46.53 -9.17
N ARG A 190 -10.22 -45.96 -10.35
CA ARG A 190 -10.29 -44.51 -10.57
C ARG A 190 -11.72 -43.99 -10.54
N ILE A 191 -12.70 -44.77 -11.00
CA ILE A 191 -14.12 -44.40 -10.93
C ILE A 191 -14.55 -44.36 -9.46
N ASP A 192 -14.23 -45.39 -8.67
CA ASP A 192 -14.55 -45.44 -7.23
C ASP A 192 -13.94 -44.25 -6.47
N GLN A 193 -12.69 -43.89 -6.78
CA GLN A 193 -12.06 -42.71 -6.20
C GLN A 193 -12.82 -41.42 -6.54
N LEU A 194 -13.20 -41.23 -7.81
CA LEU A 194 -13.93 -40.05 -8.26
C LEU A 194 -15.33 -39.96 -7.64
N GLU A 195 -16.01 -41.09 -7.43
CA GLU A 195 -17.29 -41.14 -6.73
C GLU A 195 -17.14 -40.68 -5.27
N SER A 196 -16.12 -41.18 -4.56
CA SER A 196 -15.83 -40.74 -3.20
C SER A 196 -15.47 -39.25 -3.11
N GLU A 197 -14.67 -38.73 -4.04
CA GLU A 197 -14.36 -37.30 -4.12
C GLU A 197 -15.61 -36.47 -4.41
N THR A 198 -16.52 -36.97 -5.25
CA THR A 198 -17.79 -36.30 -5.55
C THR A 198 -18.71 -36.24 -4.33
N ASP A 199 -18.79 -37.31 -3.55
CA ASP A 199 -19.59 -37.36 -2.32
C ASP A 199 -19.05 -36.36 -1.27
N THR A 200 -17.74 -36.34 -1.06
CA THR A 200 -17.13 -35.37 -0.12
C THR A 200 -17.33 -33.92 -0.58
N LEU A 201 -17.29 -33.66 -1.88
CA LEU A 201 -17.60 -32.34 -2.44
C LEU A 201 -19.08 -31.98 -2.22
N ALA A 202 -19.99 -32.92 -2.38
CA ALA A 202 -21.42 -32.70 -2.15
C ALA A 202 -21.73 -32.35 -0.68
N GLU A 203 -21.07 -33.02 0.27
CA GLU A 203 -21.15 -32.69 1.70
C GLU A 203 -20.60 -31.28 1.98
N GLY A 204 -19.43 -30.94 1.42
CA GLY A 204 -18.84 -29.62 1.57
C GLY A 204 -19.73 -28.50 0.99
N ILE A 205 -20.42 -28.76 -0.13
CA ILE A 205 -21.39 -27.82 -0.70
C ILE A 205 -22.60 -27.64 0.23
N ALA A 206 -23.12 -28.71 0.83
CA ALA A 206 -24.23 -28.64 1.76
C ALA A 206 -23.90 -27.79 3.00
N ASP A 207 -22.69 -27.94 3.55
CA ASP A 207 -22.20 -27.13 4.67
C ASP A 207 -22.08 -25.65 4.31
N VAL A 208 -21.56 -25.34 3.11
CA VAL A 208 -21.48 -23.96 2.61
C VAL A 208 -22.87 -23.36 2.46
N VAL A 209 -23.83 -24.09 1.91
CA VAL A 209 -25.22 -23.63 1.76
C VAL A 209 -25.82 -23.29 3.13
N SER A 210 -25.66 -24.17 4.12
CA SER A 210 -26.14 -23.93 5.50
C SER A 210 -25.51 -22.68 6.13
N SER A 211 -24.20 -22.49 5.93
CA SER A 211 -23.48 -21.29 6.40
C SER A 211 -23.97 -19.99 5.73
N VAL A 212 -24.28 -20.05 4.43
CA VAL A 212 -24.84 -18.92 3.67
C VAL A 212 -26.25 -18.57 4.15
N GLU A 213 -27.11 -19.56 4.38
CA GLU A 213 -28.46 -19.34 4.92
C GLU A 213 -28.42 -18.68 6.30
N LYS A 214 -27.51 -19.15 7.19
CA LYS A 214 -27.28 -18.53 8.49
C LYS A 214 -26.82 -17.08 8.36
N SER A 215 -25.82 -16.83 7.52
CA SER A 215 -25.29 -15.48 7.28
C SER A 215 -26.37 -14.54 6.71
N GLN A 216 -27.25 -15.05 5.84
CA GLN A 216 -28.39 -14.29 5.33
C GLN A 216 -29.41 -13.95 6.43
N GLY A 217 -29.59 -14.84 7.42
CA GLY A 217 -30.35 -14.58 8.64
C GLY A 217 -29.76 -13.41 9.43
N ASP A 218 -28.46 -13.47 9.72
CA ASP A 218 -27.73 -12.44 10.46
C ASP A 218 -27.81 -11.07 9.75
N VAL A 219 -27.68 -11.04 8.42
CA VAL A 219 -27.82 -9.81 7.62
C VAL A 219 -29.21 -9.19 7.74
N LYS A 220 -30.28 -10.00 7.80
CA LYS A 220 -31.64 -9.49 8.01
C LYS A 220 -31.80 -8.90 9.41
N GLU A 221 -31.23 -9.55 10.43
CA GLU A 221 -31.25 -9.04 11.80
C GLU A 221 -30.48 -7.72 11.93
N PHE A 222 -29.31 -7.61 11.31
CA PHE A 222 -28.54 -6.37 11.29
C PHE A 222 -29.28 -5.23 10.57
N ARG A 223 -29.98 -5.52 9.47
CA ARG A 223 -30.80 -4.51 8.78
C ARG A 223 -31.92 -3.99 9.69
N ALA A 224 -32.62 -4.89 10.39
CA ALA A 224 -33.67 -4.50 11.34
C ALA A 224 -33.11 -3.76 12.57
N ALA A 225 -31.88 -4.06 13.00
CA ALA A 225 -31.20 -3.29 14.05
C ALA A 225 -30.81 -1.88 13.56
N LEU A 226 -30.33 -1.76 12.33
CA LEU A 226 -29.95 -0.48 11.72
C LEU A 226 -31.17 0.45 11.58
N GLU A 227 -32.31 -0.07 11.13
CA GLU A 227 -33.56 0.69 11.04
C GLU A 227 -33.99 1.22 12.43
N ARG A 228 -33.94 0.39 13.47
CA ARG A 228 -34.22 0.82 14.86
C ARG A 228 -33.26 1.90 15.37
N VAL A 229 -31.98 1.83 14.98
CA VAL A 229 -30.99 2.86 15.34
C VAL A 229 -31.29 4.17 14.60
N ALA A 230 -31.66 4.11 13.33
CA ALA A 230 -32.05 5.28 12.55
C ALA A 230 -33.29 5.97 13.14
N GLU A 231 -34.31 5.21 13.54
CA GLU A 231 -35.50 5.75 14.22
C GLU A 231 -35.14 6.43 15.55
N ARG A 232 -34.25 5.82 16.34
CA ARG A 232 -33.76 6.44 17.59
C ARG A 232 -32.95 7.70 17.36
N ALA A 233 -32.14 7.73 16.30
CA ALA A 233 -31.36 8.92 15.95
C ALA A 233 -32.28 10.07 15.56
N SER A 234 -33.30 9.82 14.75
CA SER A 234 -34.32 10.81 14.40
C SER A 234 -35.05 11.35 15.65
N GLY A 235 -35.44 10.47 16.58
CA GLY A 235 -36.08 10.90 17.83
C GLY A 235 -35.15 11.70 18.75
N LEU A 236 -33.84 11.43 18.71
CA LEU A 236 -32.85 12.21 19.45
C LEU A 236 -32.64 13.60 18.84
N GLU A 237 -32.63 13.69 17.51
CA GLU A 237 -32.54 14.96 16.78
C GLU A 237 -33.72 15.88 17.12
N GLU A 238 -34.95 15.36 17.10
CA GLU A 238 -36.15 16.10 17.54
C GLU A 238 -36.06 16.57 19.01
N ALA A 239 -35.51 15.74 19.91
CA ALA A 239 -35.32 16.12 21.31
C ALA A 239 -34.26 17.21 21.49
N VAL A 240 -33.17 17.16 20.71
CA VAL A 240 -32.12 18.19 20.70
C VAL A 240 -32.67 19.52 20.21
N ASP A 241 -33.48 19.51 19.15
CA ASP A 241 -34.13 20.71 18.63
C ASP A 241 -35.07 21.32 19.67
N ALA A 242 -35.88 20.51 20.36
CA ALA A 242 -36.76 20.97 21.43
C ALA A 242 -35.97 21.59 22.60
N LEU A 243 -34.83 20.99 22.97
CA LEU A 243 -33.90 21.55 23.96
C LEU A 243 -33.30 22.89 23.50
N GLY A 244 -33.00 23.03 22.21
CA GLY A 244 -32.54 24.28 21.60
C GLY A 244 -33.56 25.41 21.76
N VAL A 245 -34.84 25.14 21.47
CA VAL A 245 -35.94 26.10 21.63
C VAL A 245 -36.10 26.49 23.11
N ALA A 246 -36.16 25.51 24.01
CA ALA A 246 -36.28 25.76 25.45
C ALA A 246 -35.12 26.58 26.02
N ARG A 247 -33.89 26.34 25.53
CA ARG A 247 -32.71 27.14 25.89
C ARG A 247 -32.88 28.60 25.47
N GLN A 248 -33.41 28.84 24.28
CA GLN A 248 -33.62 30.20 23.77
C GLN A 248 -34.64 30.96 24.64
N GLU A 249 -35.77 30.32 24.97
CA GLU A 249 -36.77 30.88 25.89
C GLU A 249 -36.18 31.20 27.26
N ILE A 250 -35.38 30.28 27.84
CA ILE A 250 -34.71 30.50 29.13
C ILE A 250 -33.73 31.68 29.04
N THR A 251 -32.99 31.82 27.94
CA THR A 251 -32.04 32.91 27.74
C THR A 251 -32.75 34.26 27.69
N GLU A 252 -33.91 34.34 27.02
CA GLU A 252 -34.74 35.53 26.99
C GLU A 252 -35.25 35.88 28.40
N VAL A 253 -35.71 34.89 29.17
CA VAL A 253 -36.14 35.10 30.57
C VAL A 253 -34.99 35.61 31.44
N ILE A 254 -33.80 35.02 31.34
CA ILE A 254 -32.62 35.47 32.10
C ILE A 254 -32.29 36.93 31.77
N SER A 255 -32.28 37.30 30.49
CA SER A 255 -32.01 38.68 30.07
C SER A 255 -33.03 39.69 30.63
N ALA A 256 -34.31 39.30 30.71
CA ALA A 256 -35.36 40.11 31.29
C ALA A 256 -35.20 40.26 32.82
N VAL A 257 -34.75 39.20 33.50
CA VAL A 257 -34.46 39.22 34.94
C VAL A 257 -33.25 40.12 35.24
N ASP A 258 -32.17 40.01 34.47
CA ASP A 258 -30.98 40.86 34.63
C ASP A 258 -31.31 42.34 34.43
N ALA A 259 -32.07 42.68 33.37
CA ALA A 259 -32.53 44.04 33.16
C ALA A 259 -33.34 44.59 34.35
N ARG A 260 -34.17 43.73 34.97
CA ARG A 260 -34.96 44.10 36.15
C ARG A 260 -34.10 44.22 37.41
N ALA A 261 -33.11 43.36 37.59
CA ALA A 261 -32.16 43.44 38.69
C ALA A 261 -31.36 44.75 38.63
N GLU A 262 -30.94 45.15 37.43
CA GLU A 262 -30.20 46.39 37.22
C GLU A 262 -31.06 47.64 37.46
N GLN A 263 -32.34 47.58 37.09
CA GLN A 263 -33.31 48.60 37.47
C GLN A 263 -33.46 48.71 39.00
N PHE A 264 -33.53 47.56 39.70
CA PHE A 264 -33.59 47.57 41.17
C PHE A 264 -32.30 48.13 41.80
N HIS A 265 -31.13 47.81 41.24
CA HIS A 265 -29.85 48.34 41.72
C HIS A 265 -29.83 49.87 41.64
N ARG A 266 -30.15 50.44 40.47
CA ARG A 266 -30.25 51.91 40.31
C ARG A 266 -31.28 52.55 41.25
N SER A 267 -32.40 51.86 41.50
CA SER A 267 -33.42 52.35 42.44
C SER A 267 -32.89 52.40 43.88
N LEU A 268 -32.12 51.39 44.29
CA LEU A 268 -31.45 51.34 45.59
C LEU A 268 -30.38 52.42 45.73
N GLU A 269 -29.58 52.66 44.70
CA GLU A 269 -28.59 53.74 44.70
C GLU A 269 -29.25 55.12 44.88
N ALA A 270 -30.35 55.38 44.15
CA ALA A 270 -31.12 56.61 44.29
C ALA A 270 -31.69 56.79 45.71
N LEU A 271 -32.22 55.71 46.31
CA LEU A 271 -32.71 55.70 47.69
C LEU A 271 -31.59 55.97 48.70
N THR A 272 -30.40 55.42 48.45
CA THR A 272 -29.23 55.61 49.31
C THR A 272 -28.76 57.06 49.27
N GLU A 273 -28.73 57.67 48.09
CA GLU A 273 -28.37 59.09 47.92
C GLU A 273 -29.43 60.01 48.56
N GLN A 274 -30.71 59.66 48.44
CA GLN A 274 -31.78 60.37 49.15
C GLN A 274 -31.60 60.27 50.68
N GLY A 275 -31.19 59.11 51.21
CA GLY A 275 -30.85 58.94 52.62
C GLY A 275 -29.72 59.88 53.09
N ARG A 276 -28.65 59.99 52.30
CA ARG A 276 -27.55 60.94 52.59
C ARG A 276 -28.03 62.39 52.59
N SER A 277 -28.96 62.74 51.69
CA SER A 277 -29.54 64.08 51.67
C SER A 277 -30.31 64.37 52.96
N TRP A 278 -31.05 63.39 53.49
CA TRP A 278 -31.75 63.51 54.76
C TRP A 278 -30.78 63.65 55.93
N ASP A 279 -29.72 62.84 55.98
CA ASP A 279 -28.67 62.96 56.99
C ASP A 279 -28.05 64.37 57.00
N LYS A 280 -27.80 64.93 55.81
CA LYS A 280 -27.32 66.31 55.66
C LYS A 280 -28.34 67.32 56.19
N THR A 281 -29.61 67.21 55.81
CA THR A 281 -30.66 68.11 56.34
C THR A 281 -30.81 67.98 57.85
N GLN A 282 -30.65 66.78 58.42
CA GLN A 282 -30.71 66.57 59.86
C GLN A 282 -29.51 67.20 60.58
N ALA A 283 -28.32 67.13 59.98
CA ALA A 283 -27.14 67.84 60.48
C ALA A 283 -27.34 69.36 60.42
N GLU A 284 -27.89 69.88 59.31
CA GLU A 284 -28.22 71.32 59.15
C GLU A 284 -29.26 71.78 60.18
N VAL A 285 -30.34 71.01 60.39
CA VAL A 285 -31.35 71.29 61.43
C VAL A 285 -30.73 71.23 62.83
N SER A 286 -29.82 70.30 63.09
CA SER A 286 -29.13 70.22 64.39
C SER A 286 -28.20 71.42 64.60
N ALA A 287 -27.49 71.87 63.56
CA ALA A 287 -26.68 73.08 63.60
C ALA A 287 -27.55 74.35 63.74
N LEU A 288 -28.72 74.39 63.09
CA LEU A 288 -29.69 75.47 63.24
C LEU A 288 -30.22 75.53 64.67
N LYS A 289 -30.53 74.38 65.27
CA LYS A 289 -30.93 74.29 66.68
C LYS A 289 -29.83 74.82 67.60
N GLN A 290 -28.58 74.40 67.39
CA GLN A 290 -27.43 74.89 68.19
C GLN A 290 -27.21 76.40 68.01
N SER A 291 -27.42 76.94 66.80
CA SER A 291 -27.30 78.38 66.55
C SER A 291 -28.47 79.17 67.14
N ILE A 292 -29.69 78.64 67.16
CA ILE A 292 -30.83 79.22 67.90
C ILE A 292 -30.54 79.21 69.40
N ASP A 293 -30.05 78.10 69.96
CA ASP A 293 -29.68 78.02 71.38
C ASP A 293 -28.57 79.04 71.72
N ALA A 294 -27.59 79.22 70.82
CA ALA A 294 -26.52 80.21 70.96
C ALA A 294 -27.01 81.67 70.81
N LEU A 295 -27.98 81.92 69.93
CA LEU A 295 -28.62 83.24 69.76
C LEU A 295 -29.47 83.61 70.98
N CYS A 296 -30.23 82.66 71.54
CA CYS A 296 -30.95 82.84 72.80
C CYS A 296 -29.99 83.10 73.97
N ALA A 297 -28.81 82.47 73.99
CA ALA A 297 -27.77 82.76 74.99
C ALA A 297 -27.07 84.11 74.79
N GLN A 298 -27.14 84.70 73.59
CA GLN A 298 -26.55 85.99 73.24
C GLN A 298 -27.53 87.17 73.36
N GLU A 299 -28.81 86.94 73.65
CA GLU A 299 -29.84 87.96 73.78
C GLU A 299 -29.49 89.03 74.84
N ASP A 300 -28.88 88.63 75.96
CA ASP A 300 -28.38 89.55 77.00
C ASP A 300 -27.15 90.37 76.54
N ALA A 301 -26.34 89.81 75.63
CA ALA A 301 -25.14 90.44 75.07
C ALA A 301 -25.47 91.38 73.89
N TRP A 302 -26.51 91.11 73.12
CA TRP A 302 -26.95 91.95 71.99
C TRP A 302 -27.53 93.29 72.45
N ASN A 303 -28.21 93.31 73.60
CA ASN A 303 -28.60 94.56 74.27
C ASN A 303 -27.39 95.43 74.64
N HIS A 304 -26.22 94.83 74.90
CA HIS A 304 -24.95 95.54 75.15
C HIS A 304 -24.17 95.86 73.86
N ALA A 305 -24.39 95.14 72.75
CA ALA A 305 -23.70 95.35 71.48
C ALA A 305 -24.37 96.41 70.58
N ALA A 306 -25.68 96.66 70.74
CA ALA A 306 -26.38 97.75 70.04
C ALA A 306 -25.79 99.14 70.35
N THR A 307 -25.18 99.32 71.53
CA THR A 307 -24.42 100.54 71.89
C THR A 307 -23.01 100.58 71.30
N ALA A 308 -22.42 99.43 70.94
CA ALA A 308 -21.09 99.32 70.35
C ALA A 308 -21.09 99.42 68.80
N VAL A 309 -22.19 99.07 68.14
CA VAL A 309 -22.37 99.20 66.67
C VAL A 309 -22.34 100.66 66.19
N GLY A 310 -22.60 101.62 67.07
CA GLY A 310 -22.34 103.04 66.78
C GLY A 310 -20.85 103.39 66.58
N HIS A 311 -19.93 102.52 67.01
CA HIS A 311 -18.49 102.82 67.06
C HIS A 311 -17.66 102.07 66.00
N LEU A 312 -18.27 101.14 65.26
CA LEU A 312 -17.61 100.31 64.23
C LEU A 312 -17.93 100.72 62.79
N ALA A 313 -18.79 101.73 62.59
CA ALA A 313 -19.04 102.34 61.28
C ALA A 313 -17.86 103.17 60.73
N GLU A 314 -16.82 103.45 61.53
CA GLU A 314 -15.63 104.23 61.12
C GLU A 314 -14.43 103.38 60.65
N ARG A 315 -14.50 102.04 60.69
CA ARG A 315 -13.29 101.19 60.48
C ARG A 315 -13.41 100.11 59.40
N ILE A 316 -14.42 100.21 58.53
CA ILE A 316 -14.59 99.35 57.35
C ILE A 316 -14.37 100.20 56.09
N ASP A 317 -13.19 100.79 55.97
CA ASP A 317 -12.75 101.54 54.77
C ASP A 317 -11.39 101.02 54.25
N VAL A 318 -10.81 99.95 54.83
CA VAL A 318 -9.37 99.64 54.61
C VAL A 318 -9.03 98.19 54.26
N LEU A 319 -9.94 97.22 54.28
CA LEU A 319 -9.54 95.79 54.14
C LEU A 319 -10.40 94.95 53.18
N GLU A 320 -10.84 95.53 52.07
CA GLU A 320 -11.34 94.78 50.91
C GLU A 320 -10.62 95.21 49.63
N ALA A 321 -9.45 94.60 49.35
CA ALA A 321 -9.00 94.27 47.99
C ALA A 321 -7.52 93.86 47.97
N ALA A 322 -7.20 92.61 48.34
CA ALA A 322 -5.98 91.97 47.85
C ALA A 322 -6.07 90.44 47.89
N VAL A 323 -5.89 89.86 46.70
CA VAL A 323 -5.30 88.53 46.42
C VAL A 323 -6.26 87.33 46.43
N ALA A 324 -6.27 86.41 45.47
CA ALA A 324 -5.76 86.29 44.09
C ALA A 324 -6.08 84.86 43.57
N LYS A 325 -6.16 84.69 42.23
CA LYS A 325 -5.53 83.64 41.36
C LYS A 325 -5.71 82.14 41.70
N GLU A 326 -5.65 81.15 40.81
CA GLU A 326 -5.55 80.88 39.36
C GLU A 326 -5.62 79.33 39.23
N GLY A 327 -5.86 78.79 38.03
CA GLY A 327 -5.35 77.46 37.60
C GLY A 327 -6.42 76.44 37.18
N ASN A 328 -6.66 76.22 35.88
CA ASN A 328 -6.02 75.28 34.93
C ASN A 328 -6.27 73.76 35.15
N SER A 329 -6.74 73.06 34.11
CA SER A 329 -6.32 71.67 33.81
C SER A 329 -6.62 71.26 32.35
N THR A 330 -5.60 70.68 31.71
CA THR A 330 -5.59 70.05 30.38
C THR A 330 -5.78 68.54 30.52
N ALA A 331 -6.53 67.92 29.60
CA ALA A 331 -6.90 66.51 29.62
C ALA A 331 -5.77 65.54 29.25
N THR A 332 -5.62 64.47 30.04
CA THR A 332 -4.69 63.35 29.90
C THR A 332 -5.26 62.22 29.03
N LYS A 333 -4.42 61.64 28.16
CA LYS A 333 -4.74 60.40 27.41
C LYS A 333 -4.78 59.18 28.37
N PRO A 334 -5.66 58.19 28.13
CA PRO A 334 -5.73 56.99 28.96
C PRO A 334 -4.58 56.03 28.62
N GLN A 335 -3.76 55.66 29.62
CA GLN A 335 -2.71 54.64 29.50
C GLN A 335 -3.26 53.23 29.78
N VAL A 336 -2.76 52.23 29.06
CA VAL A 336 -3.04 50.80 29.28
C VAL A 336 -2.52 50.37 30.66
N ARG A 337 -3.33 49.64 31.44
CA ARG A 337 -2.95 49.11 32.76
C ARG A 337 -2.14 47.81 32.63
N PHE A 338 -0.87 47.84 33.03
CA PHE A 338 -0.04 46.64 33.21
C PHE A 338 -0.08 46.14 34.64
N PHE A 339 0.04 44.83 34.81
CA PHE A 339 0.40 44.22 36.10
C PHE A 339 1.84 43.74 36.00
N GLU A 340 2.73 44.41 36.71
CA GLU A 340 4.11 43.95 36.88
C GLU A 340 4.14 42.86 37.94
N VAL A 341 4.67 41.70 37.58
CA VAL A 341 4.88 40.58 38.52
C VAL A 341 6.37 40.47 38.79
N GLU A 342 6.78 40.89 39.98
CA GLU A 342 8.16 40.74 40.47
C GLU A 342 8.41 39.30 40.92
N SER A 343 9.58 38.75 40.61
CA SER A 343 9.97 37.39 41.02
C SER A 343 10.24 37.32 42.54
N PRO A 344 9.46 36.58 43.35
CA PRO A 344 9.69 36.45 44.80
C PRO A 344 10.88 35.53 45.18
N GLY A 345 11.56 34.90 44.22
CA GLY A 345 12.56 33.86 44.47
C GLY A 345 13.92 34.10 43.79
N PRO A 346 14.92 33.24 44.07
CA PRO A 346 16.23 33.32 43.43
C PRO A 346 16.12 33.06 41.92
N ILE A 347 16.76 33.93 41.15
CA ILE A 347 16.76 33.87 39.68
C ILE A 347 17.80 32.85 39.22
N VAL A 348 17.38 31.94 38.34
CA VAL A 348 18.22 30.93 37.69
C VAL A 348 18.62 31.42 36.30
N GLU A 349 19.92 31.49 36.02
CA GLU A 349 20.40 31.90 34.71
C GLU A 349 20.26 30.79 33.66
N ILE A 350 19.66 31.13 32.52
CA ILE A 350 19.44 30.23 31.39
C ILE A 350 20.55 30.46 30.37
N HIS A 351 21.50 29.53 30.33
CA HIS A 351 22.61 29.53 29.36
C HIS A 351 22.43 28.47 28.26
N ALA A 352 21.76 27.37 28.59
CA ALA A 352 21.70 26.19 27.74
C ALA A 352 20.31 25.59 27.65
N VAL A 353 20.06 24.83 26.58
CA VAL A 353 18.82 24.10 26.28
C VAL A 353 18.38 23.23 27.46
N LYS A 354 19.33 22.49 28.06
CA LYS A 354 19.06 21.63 29.22
C LYS A 354 18.49 22.43 30.39
N ASN A 355 19.13 23.55 30.74
CA ASN A 355 18.69 24.41 31.85
C ASN A 355 17.30 24.99 31.59
N ALA A 356 17.04 25.42 30.34
CA ALA A 356 15.74 25.96 29.95
C ALA A 356 14.62 24.90 30.08
N CYS A 357 14.84 23.71 29.52
CA CYS A 357 13.87 22.61 29.60
C CYS A 357 13.62 22.17 31.05
N GLU A 358 14.67 22.02 31.86
CA GLU A 358 14.54 21.65 33.28
C GLU A 358 13.73 22.68 34.06
N LEU A 359 13.97 23.97 33.82
CA LEU A 359 13.29 25.05 34.52
C LEU A 359 11.80 25.13 34.14
N ILE A 360 11.50 25.08 32.84
CA ILE A 360 10.10 25.05 32.35
C ILE A 360 9.40 23.80 32.89
N ALA A 361 10.05 22.62 32.84
CA ALA A 361 9.48 21.38 33.36
C ALA A 361 9.29 21.41 34.89
N CYS A 362 10.17 22.05 35.65
CA CYS A 362 9.98 22.26 37.09
C CYS A 362 8.73 23.09 37.38
N ASN A 363 8.51 24.17 36.63
CA ASN A 363 7.35 25.04 36.83
C ASN A 363 6.04 24.39 36.38
N LEU A 364 6.06 23.61 35.29
CA LEU A 364 4.90 22.78 34.91
C LEU A 364 4.58 21.74 35.99
N GLN A 365 5.60 21.13 36.62
CA GLN A 365 5.39 20.22 37.76
C GLN A 365 4.85 20.95 39.00
N ALA A 366 5.18 22.23 39.20
CA ALA A 366 4.62 23.06 40.27
C ALA A 366 3.12 23.33 40.05
N CYS A 367 2.64 23.31 38.81
CA CYS A 367 1.20 23.32 38.49
C CYS A 367 0.52 21.95 38.64
N GLY A 368 1.27 20.90 39.00
CA GLY A 368 0.74 19.55 39.15
C GLY A 368 0.87 18.65 37.92
N VAL A 369 1.55 19.07 36.86
CA VAL A 369 1.79 18.20 35.69
C VAL A 369 2.73 17.04 36.06
N MET A 370 2.45 15.84 35.56
CA MET A 370 3.31 14.66 35.74
C MET A 370 4.70 14.91 35.14
N LYS A 371 5.75 14.31 35.73
CA LYS A 371 7.14 14.58 35.35
C LYS A 371 7.42 14.31 33.87
N GLY A 372 6.93 13.20 33.31
CA GLY A 372 7.12 12.86 31.90
C GLY A 372 6.48 13.89 30.97
N ALA A 373 5.20 14.17 31.16
CA ALA A 373 4.47 15.18 30.40
C ALA A 373 5.10 16.58 30.52
N ALA A 374 5.54 16.98 31.72
CA ALA A 374 6.20 18.26 31.93
C ALA A 374 7.52 18.40 31.15
N ILE A 375 8.31 17.33 31.04
CA ILE A 375 9.56 17.32 30.27
C ILE A 375 9.26 17.43 28.77
N ALA A 376 8.30 16.65 28.25
CA ALA A 376 7.90 16.71 26.85
C ALA A 376 7.36 18.10 26.47
N THR A 377 6.42 18.64 27.26
CA THR A 377 5.87 19.98 27.03
C THR A 377 6.93 21.06 27.14
N ALA A 378 7.91 20.93 28.03
CA ALA A 378 9.02 21.88 28.11
C ALA A 378 9.88 21.91 26.83
N ARG A 379 10.10 20.75 26.18
CA ARG A 379 10.78 20.68 24.86
C ARG A 379 9.98 21.45 23.81
N HIS A 380 8.66 21.25 23.74
CA HIS A 380 7.79 21.93 22.78
C HIS A 380 7.74 23.45 23.00
N ILE A 381 7.63 23.90 24.26
CA ILE A 381 7.65 25.33 24.61
C ILE A 381 9.00 25.95 24.19
N LEU A 382 10.12 25.29 24.50
CA LEU A 382 11.43 25.81 24.13
C LEU A 382 11.62 25.87 22.62
N ALA A 383 11.13 24.88 21.87
CA ALA A 383 11.17 24.89 20.40
C ALA A 383 10.43 26.10 19.82
N ALA A 384 9.26 26.44 20.37
CA ALA A 384 8.49 27.61 19.94
C ALA A 384 9.21 28.93 20.28
N LEU A 385 9.74 29.07 21.49
CA LEU A 385 10.48 30.27 21.93
C LEU A 385 11.72 30.51 21.07
N SER A 386 12.53 29.47 20.85
CA SER A 386 13.72 29.53 19.99
C SER A 386 13.41 29.64 18.50
N SER A 387 12.18 29.33 18.08
CA SER A 387 11.66 29.63 16.74
C SER A 387 11.04 31.03 16.61
N GLY A 388 11.03 31.80 17.70
CA GLY A 388 10.47 33.16 17.75
C GLY A 388 8.95 33.22 17.66
N GLN A 389 8.27 32.15 18.04
CA GLN A 389 6.82 32.01 18.00
C GLN A 389 6.18 32.39 19.34
N MET A 390 4.85 32.49 19.33
CA MET A 390 4.07 32.74 20.53
C MET A 390 3.63 31.41 21.17
N VAL A 391 3.83 31.27 22.48
CA VAL A 391 3.40 30.07 23.23
C VAL A 391 2.00 30.30 23.78
N GLN A 392 1.07 29.40 23.49
CA GLN A 392 -0.34 29.63 23.82
C GLN A 392 -0.88 28.49 24.68
N PHE A 393 -1.71 28.82 25.66
CA PHE A 393 -2.37 27.85 26.53
C PHE A 393 -3.89 27.98 26.44
N SER A 394 -4.58 26.86 26.28
CA SER A 394 -6.04 26.75 26.35
C SER A 394 -6.45 25.75 27.42
N GLY A 395 -7.73 25.73 27.80
CA GLY A 395 -8.26 24.77 28.79
C GLY A 395 -8.43 25.37 30.19
N SER A 396 -8.84 24.53 31.13
CA SER A 396 -9.35 24.93 32.46
C SER A 396 -8.32 25.59 33.38
N ILE A 397 -7.03 25.28 33.24
CA ILE A 397 -5.92 25.82 34.07
C ILE A 397 -4.90 26.62 33.24
N SER A 398 -5.29 27.08 32.05
CA SER A 398 -4.44 27.82 31.12
C SER A 398 -3.76 29.04 31.74
N ASP A 399 -4.48 29.88 32.49
CA ASP A 399 -3.91 31.05 33.16
C ASP A 399 -2.82 30.67 34.17
N LEU A 400 -3.04 29.61 34.97
CA LEU A 400 -2.10 29.13 35.99
C LEU A 400 -0.81 28.57 35.35
N VAL A 401 -0.97 27.78 34.29
CA VAL A 401 0.17 27.22 33.54
C VAL A 401 0.95 28.33 32.85
N ALA A 402 0.25 29.29 32.25
CA ALA A 402 0.87 30.43 31.58
C ALA A 402 1.67 31.30 32.57
N ASP A 403 1.16 31.51 33.78
CA ASP A 403 1.90 32.18 34.87
C ASP A 403 3.17 31.42 35.25
N ALA A 404 3.08 30.10 35.40
CA ALA A 404 4.22 29.27 35.77
C ALA A 404 5.31 29.25 34.68
N VAL A 405 4.91 29.17 33.40
CA VAL A 405 5.85 29.22 32.28
C VAL A 405 6.44 30.63 32.13
N ALA A 406 5.63 31.68 32.30
CA ALA A 406 6.10 33.07 32.31
C ALA A 406 7.12 33.29 33.43
N ALA A 407 6.90 32.75 34.63
CA ALA A 407 7.88 32.77 35.72
C ALA A 407 9.19 32.07 35.33
N ALA A 408 9.12 30.93 34.61
CA ALA A 408 10.31 30.20 34.19
C ALA A 408 11.17 30.99 33.19
N ILE A 409 10.60 31.89 32.39
CA ILE A 409 11.32 32.53 31.28
C ILE A 409 11.38 34.07 31.35
N GLY A 410 10.61 34.66 32.25
CA GLY A 410 10.35 36.11 32.29
C GLY A 410 11.47 36.96 32.87
N GLY A 411 12.43 36.36 33.58
CA GLY A 411 13.48 37.07 34.29
C GLY A 411 13.03 37.60 35.65
N GLN A 412 13.57 38.75 36.03
CA GLN A 412 13.29 39.41 37.30
C GLN A 412 11.87 40.00 37.37
N THR A 413 11.35 40.42 36.23
CA THR A 413 9.99 40.94 36.06
C THR A 413 9.42 40.44 34.75
N PHE A 414 8.18 39.97 34.76
CA PHE A 414 7.39 39.81 33.54
C PHE A 414 6.11 40.63 33.64
N HIS A 415 5.62 41.09 32.50
CA HIS A 415 4.41 41.91 32.46
C HIS A 415 3.21 41.06 32.08
N GLU A 416 2.16 41.16 32.88
CA GLU A 416 0.86 40.60 32.57
C GLU A 416 -0.03 41.69 31.96
N TRP A 417 -0.54 41.42 30.76
CA TRP A 417 -1.58 42.19 30.12
C TRP A 417 -2.89 41.39 30.11
N ARG A 418 -3.90 41.89 30.81
CA ARG A 418 -5.26 41.35 30.74
C ARG A 418 -5.98 42.00 29.57
N VAL A 419 -6.19 41.24 28.50
CA VAL A 419 -6.82 41.76 27.28
C VAL A 419 -8.30 42.08 27.59
N PRO A 420 -8.74 43.34 27.49
CA PRO A 420 -10.14 43.70 27.68
C PRO A 420 -10.98 43.22 26.49
N VAL A 421 -12.30 43.12 26.71
CA VAL A 421 -13.28 42.84 25.66
C VAL A 421 -13.48 44.09 24.81
N GLY A 422 -13.59 43.93 23.49
CA GLY A 422 -13.98 45.00 22.57
C GLY A 422 -12.86 45.98 22.18
N LEU A 423 -11.60 45.53 22.13
CA LEU A 423 -10.53 46.33 21.53
C LEU A 423 -10.79 46.55 20.03
N VAL A 424 -10.70 47.80 19.59
CA VAL A 424 -11.01 48.24 18.22
C VAL A 424 -9.79 48.76 17.44
N SER A 425 -8.62 48.83 18.08
CA SER A 425 -7.35 49.27 17.47
C SER A 425 -6.17 48.49 18.02
N ASP A 426 -5.04 48.53 17.30
CA ASP A 426 -3.77 47.94 17.71
C ASP A 426 -2.93 48.85 18.63
N GLU A 427 -3.39 50.07 18.91
CA GLU A 427 -2.72 51.05 19.77
C GLU A 427 -2.37 50.46 21.14
N ALA A 428 -3.31 49.74 21.76
CA ALA A 428 -3.07 49.09 23.05
C ALA A 428 -1.96 48.03 22.99
N ALA A 429 -1.85 47.29 21.88
CA ALA A 429 -0.80 46.29 21.69
C ALA A 429 0.56 46.95 21.38
N ILE A 430 0.58 48.06 20.65
CA ILE A 430 1.79 48.86 20.40
C ILE A 430 2.33 49.41 21.73
N ASP A 431 1.47 50.06 22.52
CA ASP A 431 1.82 50.58 23.84
C ASP A 431 2.37 49.45 24.75
N CYS A 432 1.76 48.26 24.71
CA CYS A 432 2.26 47.06 25.38
C CYS A 432 3.66 46.65 24.94
N LEU A 433 3.92 46.56 23.65
CA LEU A 433 5.24 46.15 23.16
C LEU A 433 6.32 47.20 23.48
N GLU A 434 6.00 48.49 23.39
CA GLU A 434 6.96 49.56 23.67
C GLU A 434 7.38 49.60 25.15
N VAL A 435 6.44 49.42 26.08
CA VAL A 435 6.74 49.37 27.52
C VAL A 435 7.56 48.13 27.86
N VAL A 436 7.09 46.95 27.46
CA VAL A 436 7.63 45.66 27.93
C VAL A 436 8.98 45.34 27.29
N SER A 437 9.23 45.80 26.06
CA SER A 437 10.50 45.54 25.35
C SER A 437 11.76 46.04 26.05
N LYS A 438 11.63 47.04 26.93
CA LYS A 438 12.75 47.66 27.64
C LYS A 438 12.97 47.04 29.02
N THR A 439 11.92 46.51 29.64
CA THR A 439 11.90 46.19 31.06
C THR A 439 11.76 44.70 31.37
N SER A 440 11.24 43.88 30.44
CA SER A 440 10.94 42.47 30.72
C SER A 440 11.34 41.49 29.64
N GLY A 441 11.62 40.25 30.08
CA GLY A 441 11.91 39.13 29.20
C GLY A 441 10.67 38.42 28.64
N CYS A 442 9.49 38.66 29.21
CA CYS A 442 8.24 38.01 28.80
C CYS A 442 7.03 38.97 28.88
N LEU A 443 6.18 38.92 27.86
CA LEU A 443 4.83 39.48 27.86
C LEU A 443 3.83 38.32 27.97
N LEU A 444 3.05 38.31 29.06
CA LEU A 444 1.98 37.35 29.29
C LEU A 444 0.62 38.01 29.00
N MET A 445 -0.13 37.50 28.02
CA MET A 445 -1.46 38.00 27.70
C MET A 445 -2.54 37.05 28.20
N LYS A 446 -3.32 37.46 29.19
CA LYS A 446 -4.44 36.67 29.70
C LYS A 446 -5.74 37.06 29.01
N GLY A 447 -6.46 36.06 28.51
CA GLY A 447 -7.68 36.23 27.74
C GLY A 447 -7.45 36.82 26.36
N ALA A 448 -6.39 36.40 25.67
CA ALA A 448 -6.06 36.91 24.33
C ALA A 448 -7.22 36.78 23.33
N ASN A 449 -8.07 35.77 23.48
CA ASN A 449 -9.26 35.56 22.66
C ASN A 449 -10.51 36.33 23.14
N ARG A 450 -10.41 37.33 24.03
CA ARG A 450 -11.53 38.19 24.45
C ARG A 450 -11.86 39.31 23.46
N SER A 451 -10.92 39.62 22.58
CA SER A 451 -11.06 40.60 21.50
C SER A 451 -10.55 39.99 20.20
N ALA A 452 -11.01 40.52 19.07
CA ALA A 452 -10.61 40.05 17.74
C ALA A 452 -9.10 40.31 17.52
N PHE A 453 -8.30 39.24 17.48
CA PHE A 453 -6.84 39.36 17.40
C PHE A 453 -6.37 39.99 16.09
N GLU A 454 -7.10 39.82 15.00
CA GLU A 454 -6.86 40.49 13.73
C GLU A 454 -7.03 42.02 13.80
N VAL A 455 -7.68 42.55 14.83
CA VAL A 455 -7.85 43.99 15.04
C VAL A 455 -6.75 44.51 15.97
N TYR A 456 -6.70 44.02 17.22
CA TYR A 456 -5.78 44.57 18.22
C TYR A 456 -4.38 43.96 18.16
N GLY A 457 -4.27 42.72 17.67
CA GLY A 457 -3.06 41.91 17.71
C GLY A 457 -2.10 42.15 16.56
N THR A 458 -2.42 43.07 15.63
CA THR A 458 -1.62 43.34 14.42
C THR A 458 -0.14 43.61 14.73
N ALA A 459 0.14 44.44 15.74
CA ALA A 459 1.50 44.74 16.17
C ALA A 459 2.23 43.48 16.69
N ILE A 460 1.55 42.63 17.47
CA ILE A 460 2.11 41.39 18.01
C ILE A 460 2.37 40.38 16.88
N ARG A 461 1.42 40.26 15.94
CA ARG A 461 1.56 39.40 14.75
C ARG A 461 2.73 39.83 13.88
N ASP A 462 2.97 41.13 13.73
CA ASP A 462 4.14 41.65 13.00
C ASP A 462 5.46 41.26 13.68
N VAL A 463 5.52 41.29 15.02
CA VAL A 463 6.69 40.80 15.77
C VAL A 463 6.97 39.33 15.46
N VAL A 464 5.98 38.45 15.58
CA VAL A 464 6.15 37.01 15.29
C VAL A 464 6.53 36.80 13.83
N THR A 465 5.84 37.46 12.90
CA THR A 465 6.07 37.35 11.46
C THR A 465 7.51 37.74 11.12
N ARG A 466 7.99 38.90 11.58
CA ARG A 466 9.37 39.36 11.36
C ARG A 466 10.41 38.36 11.87
N ARG A 467 10.18 37.75 13.03
CA ARG A 467 11.05 36.71 13.58
C ARG A 467 11.12 35.47 12.68
N GLN A 468 10.02 35.07 12.04
CA GLN A 468 10.02 33.96 11.07
C GLN A 468 10.86 34.24 9.81
N PHE A 469 11.01 35.52 9.45
CA PHE A 469 11.90 35.98 8.36
C PHE A 469 13.29 36.38 8.85
N SER A 470 13.63 36.11 10.11
CA SER A 470 14.92 36.46 10.72
C SER A 470 15.21 37.97 10.68
N LEU A 471 14.16 38.80 10.63
CA LEU A 471 14.26 40.24 10.79
C LEU A 471 14.36 40.58 12.28
N PRO A 472 15.22 41.54 12.68
CA PRO A 472 15.35 41.93 14.08
C PRO A 472 14.04 42.56 14.58
N SER A 473 13.36 41.88 15.51
CA SER A 473 12.15 42.38 16.17
C SER A 473 12.01 41.76 17.56
N TYR A 474 12.22 42.57 18.60
CA TYR A 474 12.07 42.21 20.02
C TYR A 474 12.66 40.84 20.37
N GLN A 475 13.86 40.50 19.90
CA GLN A 475 14.39 39.12 19.89
C GLN A 475 14.53 38.46 21.28
N ARG A 476 14.58 39.25 22.35
CA ARG A 476 14.65 38.80 23.74
C ARG A 476 13.27 38.53 24.37
N LEU A 477 12.23 39.17 23.84
CA LEU A 477 10.90 39.16 24.43
C LEU A 477 10.15 37.87 24.06
N SER A 478 9.92 37.02 25.05
CA SER A 478 9.01 35.88 24.94
C SER A 478 7.55 36.35 24.93
N LEU A 479 6.73 35.75 24.08
CA LEU A 479 5.29 36.03 24.01
C LEU A 479 4.54 34.79 24.50
N ILE A 480 3.79 34.92 25.58
CA ILE A 480 2.93 33.87 26.13
C ILE A 480 1.50 34.38 26.16
N THR A 481 0.54 33.52 25.81
CA THR A 481 -0.88 33.85 25.94
C THR A 481 -1.67 32.74 26.59
N ALA A 482 -2.67 33.10 27.38
CA ALA A 482 -3.69 32.19 27.88
C ALA A 482 -5.05 32.55 27.28
N TRP A 483 -5.78 31.54 26.81
CA TRP A 483 -7.12 31.68 26.24
C TRP A 483 -8.16 31.54 27.35
N THR A 484 -9.16 32.42 27.36
CA THR A 484 -10.30 32.32 28.26
C THR A 484 -11.41 31.51 27.60
N GLN A 485 -12.02 30.60 28.35
CA GLN A 485 -13.24 29.89 27.96
C GLN A 485 -14.47 30.70 28.41
N GLY A 486 -15.46 30.86 27.54
CA GLY A 486 -16.71 31.54 27.88
C GLY A 486 -17.48 32.05 26.66
N PRO A 487 -18.73 32.51 26.85
CA PRO A 487 -19.59 32.95 25.75
C PRO A 487 -19.13 34.27 25.11
N ALA A 488 -18.30 35.05 25.81
CA ALA A 488 -17.79 36.35 25.36
C ALA A 488 -16.39 36.27 24.71
N THR A 489 -15.93 35.07 24.37
CA THR A 489 -14.61 34.86 23.77
C THR A 489 -14.73 34.31 22.36
N PHE A 490 -13.73 34.58 21.53
CA PHE A 490 -13.62 33.99 20.21
C PHE A 490 -13.25 32.50 20.35
N PRO A 491 -14.07 31.59 19.79
CA PRO A 491 -13.82 30.15 19.89
C PRO A 491 -12.52 29.79 19.19
N ASP A 492 -11.82 28.80 19.74
CA ASP A 492 -10.56 28.25 19.20
C ASP A 492 -9.45 29.28 18.92
N GLY A 493 -9.53 30.47 19.54
CA GLY A 493 -8.52 31.53 19.44
C GLY A 493 -8.45 32.27 18.11
N GLY A 494 -9.16 31.82 17.06
CA GLY A 494 -9.16 32.47 15.75
C GLY A 494 -7.75 32.62 15.16
N THR A 495 -7.40 33.83 14.72
CA THR A 495 -6.08 34.12 14.11
C THR A 495 -4.89 33.99 15.08
N LEU A 496 -5.13 33.87 16.39
CA LEU A 496 -4.09 33.55 17.38
C LEU A 496 -3.51 32.16 17.13
N ALA A 497 -4.34 31.17 16.79
CA ALA A 497 -3.90 29.79 16.60
C ALA A 497 -2.89 29.62 15.45
N GLU A 498 -2.83 30.59 14.52
CA GLU A 498 -1.84 30.57 13.45
C GLU A 498 -0.41 30.76 13.99
N ILE A 499 -0.19 31.61 14.99
CA ILE A 499 1.13 32.22 15.30
C ILE A 499 2.03 31.46 16.30
N GLY A 500 1.71 30.19 16.56
CA GLY A 500 2.54 29.31 17.39
C GLY A 500 1.73 28.17 18.01
N PRO A 501 2.36 27.31 18.83
CA PRO A 501 1.67 26.15 19.39
C PRO A 501 0.60 26.53 20.41
N VAL A 502 -0.46 25.73 20.45
CA VAL A 502 -1.51 25.81 21.47
C VAL A 502 -1.48 24.55 22.31
N PHE A 503 -1.20 24.73 23.60
CA PHE A 503 -1.18 23.69 24.60
C PHE A 503 -2.51 23.66 25.35
N ASP A 504 -3.30 22.62 25.10
CA ASP A 504 -4.52 22.39 25.85
C ASP A 504 -4.19 21.76 27.20
N THR A 505 -4.36 22.54 28.27
CA THR A 505 -4.05 22.12 29.64
C THR A 505 -4.94 20.99 30.12
N ASP A 506 -6.12 20.80 29.52
CA ASP A 506 -7.03 19.71 29.90
C ASP A 506 -6.52 18.34 29.40
N ASN A 507 -5.60 18.34 28.42
CA ASN A 507 -4.91 17.14 27.95
C ASN A 507 -3.66 16.80 28.78
N PHE A 508 -3.29 17.62 29.77
CA PHE A 508 -2.12 17.34 30.60
C PHE A 508 -2.42 16.22 31.58
N SER A 509 -1.48 15.28 31.68
CA SER A 509 -1.54 14.26 32.72
C SER A 509 -1.16 14.89 34.07
N MET A 510 -2.14 14.96 34.99
CA MET A 510 -2.00 15.64 36.27
C MET A 510 -1.65 14.68 37.41
N ARG A 511 -0.94 15.19 38.41
CA ARG A 511 -0.70 14.51 39.69
C ARG A 511 -1.98 14.51 40.53
N GLY A 512 -2.10 13.53 41.42
CA GLY A 512 -3.23 13.46 42.36
C GLY A 512 -3.27 14.67 43.31
N VAL A 513 -4.48 14.99 43.79
CA VAL A 513 -4.80 16.18 44.61
C VAL A 513 -3.95 16.30 45.90
N SER A 514 -3.44 15.18 46.42
CA SER A 514 -2.60 15.13 47.64
C SER A 514 -1.09 15.17 47.38
N ALA A 515 -0.65 15.29 46.13
CA ALA A 515 0.76 15.31 45.79
C ALA A 515 1.45 16.60 46.26
N LYS A 516 2.61 16.47 46.89
CA LYS A 516 3.45 17.63 47.23
C LYS A 516 4.01 18.24 45.94
N LEU A 517 3.65 19.50 45.68
CA LEU A 517 4.11 20.24 44.50
C LEU A 517 5.46 20.93 44.79
N PRO A 518 6.39 20.96 43.82
CA PRO A 518 7.61 21.74 43.94
C PRO A 518 7.29 23.25 43.89
N GLU A 519 8.22 24.06 44.39
CA GLU A 519 8.11 25.53 44.30
C GLU A 519 8.42 26.03 42.88
N LEU A 520 7.80 27.15 42.51
CA LEU A 520 8.09 27.85 41.26
C LEU A 520 9.52 28.40 41.26
N LYS A 521 10.21 28.23 40.14
CA LYS A 521 11.55 28.78 39.92
C LYS A 521 11.48 29.88 38.87
N PHE A 522 12.29 30.91 39.07
CA PHE A 522 12.30 32.08 38.19
C PHE A 522 13.56 32.06 37.32
N GLY A 523 13.41 32.19 36.01
CA GLY A 523 14.53 32.07 35.07
C GLY A 523 14.82 33.33 34.30
N HIS A 524 16.09 33.59 34.04
CA HIS A 524 16.55 34.73 33.26
C HIS A 524 17.36 34.29 32.04
N LEU A 525 16.92 34.66 30.85
CA LEU A 525 17.69 34.47 29.62
C LEU A 525 18.89 35.44 29.59
N VAL A 526 20.09 34.85 29.62
CA VAL A 526 21.36 35.60 29.59
C VAL A 526 21.72 36.06 28.17
N ARG A 527 21.33 35.28 27.16
CA ARG A 527 21.56 35.60 25.74
C ARG A 527 20.57 36.66 25.24
N ASN A 528 20.87 37.26 24.09
CA ASN A 528 19.99 38.26 23.46
C ASN A 528 18.77 37.65 22.77
N SER A 529 18.81 36.34 22.48
CA SER A 529 17.68 35.61 21.93
C SER A 529 17.73 34.11 22.26
N TRP A 530 16.56 33.48 22.21
CA TRP A 530 16.37 32.06 22.54
C TRP A 530 16.99 31.10 21.52
N ASP A 531 17.25 31.53 20.29
CA ASP A 531 17.93 30.73 19.27
C ASP A 531 19.46 30.65 19.47
N GLN A 532 20.00 31.44 20.41
CA GLN A 532 21.44 31.57 20.70
C GLN A 532 21.89 30.85 21.98
N ILE A 533 20.99 30.10 22.64
CA ILE A 533 21.36 29.32 23.83
C ILE A 533 22.16 28.08 23.44
N ASP A 534 23.06 27.66 24.33
CA ASP A 534 23.99 26.55 24.05
C ASP A 534 23.28 25.18 24.16
N GLY A 535 23.73 24.18 23.41
CA GLY A 535 23.24 22.80 23.54
C GLY A 535 22.11 22.37 22.59
N PHE A 536 21.85 23.13 21.53
CA PHE A 536 21.13 22.60 20.37
C PHE A 536 22.03 21.64 19.58
N ASP A 537 21.48 20.52 19.13
CA ASP A 537 22.17 19.59 18.24
C ASP A 537 22.28 20.18 16.83
N ASN A 538 23.50 20.52 16.42
CA ASN A 538 23.77 21.09 15.09
C ASN A 538 23.89 20.02 14.00
N ASP A 539 23.99 18.74 14.37
CA ASP A 539 24.18 17.62 13.43
C ASP A 539 22.83 17.01 12.98
N ALA A 540 21.70 17.50 13.52
CA ALA A 540 20.36 17.04 13.15
C ALA A 540 20.08 17.29 11.63
N PRO A 541 19.76 16.24 10.85
CA PRO A 541 19.62 16.36 9.40
C PRO A 541 18.40 17.21 8.99
N ARG A 542 18.63 18.22 8.13
CA ARG A 542 17.60 19.14 7.60
C ARG A 542 16.68 18.53 6.53
N ALA A 543 16.96 17.31 6.05
CA ALA A 543 16.31 16.72 4.87
C ALA A 543 14.86 16.26 5.09
N LEU A 544 14.36 16.26 6.34
CA LEU A 544 13.09 15.62 6.75
C LEU A 544 11.88 16.57 6.80
N VAL A 545 12.04 17.82 6.32
CA VAL A 545 10.93 18.78 6.12
C VAL A 545 9.92 18.28 5.07
N SER A 546 10.33 17.34 4.19
CA SER A 546 9.41 16.69 3.26
C SER A 546 8.32 15.88 3.95
N GLU A 547 8.62 15.19 5.06
CA GLU A 547 7.64 14.32 5.74
C GLU A 547 6.49 15.11 6.34
N LEU A 548 6.79 16.24 7.00
CA LEU A 548 5.75 17.15 7.50
C LEU A 548 4.88 17.67 6.36
N LYS A 549 5.49 18.01 5.22
CA LYS A 549 4.78 18.47 4.04
C LYS A 549 3.85 17.37 3.48
N ASP A 550 4.35 16.15 3.39
CA ASP A 550 3.59 15.00 2.88
C ASP A 550 2.38 14.68 3.78
N LEU A 551 2.53 14.73 5.11
CA LEU A 551 1.42 14.54 6.06
C LEU A 551 0.39 15.67 6.01
N ILE A 552 0.83 16.92 5.82
CA ILE A 552 -0.07 18.06 5.62
C ILE A 552 -0.88 17.85 4.33
N GLU A 553 -0.24 17.41 3.24
CA GLU A 553 -0.89 17.11 1.96
C GLU A 553 -1.87 15.92 2.10
N GLU A 554 -1.52 14.87 2.84
CA GLU A 554 -2.43 13.74 3.15
C GLU A 554 -3.69 14.20 3.90
N SER A 555 -3.53 15.12 4.85
CA SER A 555 -4.65 15.63 5.66
C SER A 555 -5.59 16.58 4.90
N SER A 556 -5.31 16.89 3.63
CA SER A 556 -5.99 17.96 2.86
C SER A 556 -5.96 19.34 3.54
N PHE A 557 -5.04 19.54 4.49
CA PHE A 557 -4.89 20.80 5.20
C PHE A 557 -4.14 21.79 4.32
N VAL A 558 -4.77 22.93 4.02
CA VAL A 558 -4.16 23.98 3.19
C VAL A 558 -3.90 25.23 4.03
N PRO A 559 -2.84 25.22 4.87
CA PRO A 559 -2.50 26.36 5.69
C PRO A 559 -1.83 27.48 4.86
N GLY A 560 -1.89 28.71 5.38
CA GLY A 560 -1.20 29.85 4.79
C GLY A 560 0.33 29.72 4.83
N ASN A 561 1.02 30.53 4.00
CA ASN A 561 2.49 30.50 3.91
C ASN A 561 3.20 30.84 5.22
N LEU A 562 2.60 31.72 6.03
CA LEU A 562 3.13 32.09 7.34
C LEU A 562 3.14 30.88 8.27
N TRP A 563 1.99 30.19 8.38
CA TRP A 563 1.88 28.96 9.16
C TRP A 563 2.86 27.88 8.71
N LYS A 564 2.97 27.60 7.39
CA LYS A 564 3.92 26.59 6.87
C LYS A 564 5.35 26.88 7.32
N ARG A 565 5.76 28.15 7.22
CA ARG A 565 7.10 28.58 7.66
C ARG A 565 7.30 28.44 9.16
N MET A 566 6.27 28.70 9.97
CA MET A 566 6.32 28.50 11.42
C MET A 566 6.42 27.03 11.78
N ALA A 567 5.58 26.18 11.19
CA ALA A 567 5.61 24.74 11.44
C ALA A 567 6.99 24.15 11.07
N ASP A 568 7.54 24.50 9.90
CA ASP A 568 8.88 24.07 9.47
C ASP A 568 9.97 24.50 10.45
N ARG A 569 9.95 25.77 10.89
CA ARG A 569 10.96 26.29 11.84
C ARG A 569 10.82 25.62 13.20
N ALA A 570 9.60 25.45 13.70
CA ALA A 570 9.32 24.77 14.96
C ALA A 570 9.77 23.31 14.91
N TYR A 571 9.40 22.57 13.86
CA TYR A 571 9.79 21.16 13.67
C TYR A 571 11.31 21.01 13.59
N SER A 572 11.95 21.81 12.73
CA SER A 572 13.41 21.81 12.61
C SER A 572 14.10 22.11 13.94
N ARG A 573 13.53 23.03 14.73
CA ARG A 573 14.09 23.42 16.02
C ARG A 573 13.86 22.36 17.10
N LEU A 574 12.68 21.77 17.16
CA LEU A 574 12.31 20.75 18.15
C LEU A 574 13.27 19.56 18.10
N ARG A 575 13.64 19.14 16.88
CA ARG A 575 14.60 18.04 16.66
C ARG A 575 16.03 18.33 17.13
N THR A 576 16.40 19.60 17.26
CA THR A 576 17.71 19.98 17.83
C THR A 576 17.71 19.96 19.36
N ILE A 577 16.55 19.76 20.00
CA ILE A 577 16.42 19.68 21.46
C ILE A 577 16.47 18.20 21.87
N PRO A 578 17.41 17.79 22.75
CA PRO A 578 17.56 16.39 23.13
C PRO A 578 16.32 15.83 23.84
N GLY A 579 16.09 14.53 23.72
CA GLY A 579 15.10 13.78 24.51
C GLY A 579 13.74 13.53 23.83
N GLY A 580 13.68 13.46 22.51
CA GLY A 580 12.52 12.92 21.77
C GLY A 580 12.91 12.35 20.42
N SER A 581 11.98 11.64 19.78
CA SER A 581 12.17 11.03 18.46
C SER A 581 11.63 11.90 17.31
N PRO A 582 12.09 11.70 16.06
CA PRO A 582 11.55 12.40 14.90
C PRO A 582 10.03 12.24 14.72
N GLU A 583 9.50 11.06 15.05
CA GLU A 583 8.09 10.69 14.94
C GLU A 583 7.25 11.35 16.04
N GLU A 584 7.73 11.34 17.29
CA GLU A 584 7.10 12.04 18.41
C GLU A 584 7.05 13.56 18.18
N ASP A 585 8.14 14.11 17.66
CA ASP A 585 8.25 15.53 17.34
C ASP A 585 7.26 15.90 16.21
N LEU A 586 7.09 15.02 15.21
CA LEU A 586 6.15 15.22 14.10
C LEU A 586 4.69 15.11 14.55
N HIS A 587 4.37 14.11 15.39
CA HIS A 587 3.08 14.00 16.07
C HIS A 587 2.75 15.29 16.85
N SER A 588 3.73 15.83 17.56
CA SER A 588 3.57 17.06 18.35
C SER A 588 3.32 18.29 17.48
N ILE A 589 3.93 18.39 16.29
CA ILE A 589 3.63 19.46 15.32
C ILE A 589 2.18 19.37 14.84
N LEU A 590 1.70 18.16 14.51
CA LEU A 590 0.30 17.97 14.10
C LEU A 590 -0.68 18.36 15.21
N MET A 591 -0.42 17.94 16.44
CA MET A 591 -1.33 18.18 17.57
C MET A 591 -1.31 19.61 18.10
N LEU A 592 -0.13 20.24 18.17
CA LEU A 592 0.03 21.54 18.83
C LEU A 592 0.06 22.72 17.86
N TRP A 593 0.43 22.54 16.59
CA TRP A 593 0.44 23.61 15.59
C TRP A 593 -0.67 23.45 14.55
N ALA A 594 -0.86 22.24 14.00
CA ALA A 594 -1.78 22.06 12.87
C ALA A 594 -3.24 21.98 13.32
N LEU A 595 -3.54 21.11 14.29
CA LEU A 595 -4.89 20.88 14.79
C LEU A 595 -5.56 22.17 15.34
N PRO A 596 -4.89 23.02 16.16
CA PRO A 596 -5.51 24.24 16.66
C PRO A 596 -5.79 25.25 15.54
N TRP A 597 -4.88 25.38 14.58
CA TRP A 597 -5.10 26.26 13.42
C TRP A 597 -6.21 25.73 12.51
N ALA A 598 -6.28 24.42 12.29
CA ALA A 598 -7.37 23.80 11.54
C ALA A 598 -8.73 24.01 12.21
N LYS A 599 -8.81 23.92 13.55
CA LYS A 599 -10.05 24.25 14.29
C LYS A 599 -10.48 25.70 14.05
N ALA A 600 -9.55 26.65 14.23
CA ALA A 600 -9.82 28.07 14.05
C ALA A 600 -10.18 28.46 12.60
N ALA A 601 -9.59 27.79 11.61
CA ALA A 601 -9.78 28.07 10.20
C ALA A 601 -10.89 27.22 9.53
N ALA A 602 -11.66 26.44 10.31
CA ALA A 602 -12.65 25.49 9.81
C ALA A 602 -12.07 24.50 8.76
N GLY A 603 -10.84 24.03 9.01
CA GLY A 603 -10.12 23.06 8.20
C GLY A 603 -10.39 21.59 8.58
N PRO A 604 -9.58 20.64 8.09
CA PRO A 604 -9.80 19.20 8.23
C PRO A 604 -9.32 18.67 9.59
N VAL A 605 -10.03 19.05 10.67
CA VAL A 605 -9.67 18.69 12.06
C VAL A 605 -9.65 17.18 12.28
N GLU A 606 -10.66 16.46 11.78
CA GLU A 606 -10.79 15.01 11.96
C GLU A 606 -9.65 14.24 11.26
N ASP A 607 -9.26 14.65 10.06
CA ASP A 607 -8.18 14.02 9.31
C ASP A 607 -6.81 14.24 9.97
N ILE A 608 -6.53 15.46 10.44
CA ILE A 608 -5.29 15.76 11.18
C ILE A 608 -5.23 14.92 12.45
N ALA A 609 -6.34 14.84 13.21
CA ALA A 609 -6.41 14.02 14.42
C ALA A 609 -6.26 12.53 14.13
N ARG A 610 -6.84 12.03 13.04
CA ARG A 610 -6.73 10.64 12.59
C ARG A 610 -5.29 10.29 12.23
N ILE A 611 -4.60 11.14 11.46
CA ILE A 611 -3.20 10.95 11.07
C ILE A 611 -2.29 10.99 12.30
N ALA A 612 -2.47 11.98 13.19
CA ALA A 612 -1.71 12.07 14.43
C ALA A 612 -1.94 10.84 15.33
N GLY A 613 -3.18 10.34 15.42
CA GLY A 613 -3.53 9.13 16.17
C GLY A 613 -2.91 7.86 15.60
N ARG A 614 -2.87 7.71 14.26
CA ARG A 614 -2.18 6.59 13.58
C ARG A 614 -0.70 6.57 13.95
N MET A 615 -0.03 7.71 13.88
CA MET A 615 1.40 7.82 14.24
C MET A 615 1.66 7.47 15.70
N LEU A 616 0.79 7.89 16.62
CA LEU A 616 0.92 7.55 18.03
C LEU A 616 0.78 6.03 18.26
N ALA A 617 -0.15 5.38 17.56
CA ALA A 617 -0.35 3.94 17.65
C ALA A 617 0.85 3.15 17.10
N GLU A 618 1.45 3.61 15.99
CA GLU A 618 2.68 3.03 15.43
C GLU A 618 3.85 3.15 16.43
N LEU A 619 4.03 4.32 17.05
CA LEU A 619 5.04 4.55 18.08
C LEU A 619 4.87 3.66 19.32
N GLN A 620 3.62 3.45 19.75
CA GLN A 620 3.32 2.57 20.87
C GLN A 620 3.58 1.09 20.55
N ALA A 621 3.25 0.65 19.33
CA ALA A 621 3.52 -0.71 18.89
C ALA A 621 5.03 -1.00 18.79
N GLU A 622 5.82 -0.04 18.31
CA GLU A 622 7.29 -0.16 18.25
C GLU A 622 7.96 -0.12 19.63
N ALA A 623 7.36 0.54 20.62
CA ALA A 623 7.88 0.56 21.99
C ALA A 623 7.59 -0.73 22.79
N GLU A 624 6.62 -1.54 22.36
CA GLU A 624 6.25 -2.82 22.98
C GLU A 624 7.00 -4.05 22.39
N THR A 625 7.66 -3.87 21.25
CA THR A 625 8.55 -4.86 20.60
C THR A 625 10.00 -4.69 21.02
#